data_AF-A0A2N2XHS4-F1
#
_entry.id   AF-A0A2N2XHS4-F1
#
_cell.length_a   1.000
_cell.length_b   1.000
_cell.length_c   1.000
_cell.angle_alpha   90.00
_cell.angle_beta   90.00
_cell.angle_gamma   90.00
#
_symmetry.space_group_name_H-M   'P 1'
#
loop_
_entity.id
_entity.type
_entity.pdbx_description
1 polymer ?
#
loop_
_entity_poly.entity_id
_entity_poly.type
_entity_poly.pdbx_seq_one_letter_code
_entity_poly.pdbx_strand_id
1 'polypeptide(L)'
;MNLLLAENLTHTVGEKTLFRNITFGIDQGQKTALIARNGTGKTTLLNLLAGIEPPDEGLVSKRNGLRMAYLPQNPPIPAGITVAEYLFAGDHPATAAMRRYEVCLELYRKDHSTETEKALEEATTLMDVHQAWDFESRAREIADRLGITQFDQLADNLSGGQRKKVALAAVLLAEAEFLILDEPTNHLDIEMTQWLESYLSREKMTLLVVTHDRYFLDAVCNDLIELDGGKIYRYKGGYSEFLSRREERMAADAAWREKAMNLYRTELEWMRRMPQARATKARSREDAFYDLEEKLQRQGDKHSDRGFAVNMQRMGRKILEMNNVSKAFGDLTIL
;
A
#
# COMPACT_ATOMS: atom_id res chain seq x y z
N MET A 1 14.21 -11.63 -10.37
CA MET A 1 13.38 -12.83 -10.20
C MET A 1 12.00 -12.32 -9.83
N ASN A 2 10.96 -12.73 -10.57
CA ASN A 2 9.61 -12.24 -10.33
C ASN A 2 9.04 -12.86 -9.05
N LEU A 3 8.56 -12.05 -8.10
CA LEU A 3 7.93 -12.52 -6.87
C LEU A 3 6.41 -12.59 -6.99
N LEU A 4 5.81 -11.62 -7.68
CA LEU A 4 4.37 -11.53 -7.87
C LEU A 4 4.07 -11.03 -9.28
N LEU A 5 3.18 -11.73 -9.98
CA LEU A 5 2.67 -11.35 -11.29
C LEU A 5 1.15 -11.24 -11.24
N ALA A 6 0.63 -10.07 -11.58
CA ALA A 6 -0.77 -9.85 -11.91
C ALA A 6 -0.94 -9.92 -13.42
N GLU A 7 -1.79 -10.82 -13.91
CA GLU A 7 -2.05 -11.00 -15.35
C GLU A 7 -3.52 -10.77 -15.66
N ASN A 8 -3.78 -9.85 -16.59
CA ASN A 8 -5.09 -9.55 -17.14
C ASN A 8 -6.16 -9.30 -16.06
N LEU A 9 -5.78 -8.65 -14.96
CA LEU A 9 -6.70 -8.43 -13.84
C LEU A 9 -7.80 -7.45 -14.23
N THR A 10 -9.04 -7.87 -14.05
CA THR A 10 -10.22 -7.01 -14.09
C THR A 10 -10.94 -7.13 -12.76
N HIS A 11 -11.37 -6.00 -12.21
CA HIS A 11 -12.22 -6.00 -11.03
C HIS A 11 -13.29 -4.90 -11.08
N THR A 12 -14.52 -5.30 -10.76
CA THR A 12 -15.71 -4.45 -10.83
C THR A 12 -16.44 -4.46 -9.51
N VAL A 13 -16.75 -3.26 -8.99
CA VAL A 13 -17.53 -3.09 -7.77
C VAL A 13 -18.86 -2.43 -8.12
N GLY A 14 -19.95 -3.17 -7.96
CA GLY A 14 -21.28 -2.74 -8.42
C GLY A 14 -21.29 -2.55 -9.94
N GLU A 15 -21.61 -1.34 -10.40
CA GLU A 15 -21.60 -0.99 -11.83
C GLU A 15 -20.28 -0.35 -12.29
N LYS A 16 -19.34 -0.08 -11.36
CA LYS A 16 -18.08 0.61 -11.67
C LYS A 16 -16.93 -0.38 -11.80
N THR A 17 -16.41 -0.54 -13.02
CA THR A 17 -15.13 -1.22 -13.23
C THR A 17 -13.99 -0.34 -12.70
N LEU A 18 -13.26 -0.82 -11.68
CA LEU A 18 -12.17 -0.05 -11.06
C LEU A 18 -10.91 -0.07 -11.94
N PHE A 19 -10.59 -1.24 -12.49
CA PHE A 19 -9.53 -1.46 -13.46
C PHE A 19 -9.87 -2.66 -14.34
N ARG A 20 -9.34 -2.66 -15.57
CA ARG A 20 -9.65 -3.68 -16.57
C ARG A 20 -8.38 -4.13 -17.29
N ASN A 21 -8.18 -5.44 -17.36
CA ASN A 21 -7.09 -6.07 -18.09
C ASN A 21 -5.70 -5.48 -17.74
N ILE A 22 -5.41 -5.30 -16.45
CA ILE A 22 -4.12 -4.80 -16.00
C ILE A 22 -3.13 -5.95 -15.82
N THR A 23 -1.90 -5.75 -16.33
CA THR A 23 -0.82 -6.74 -16.21
C THR A 23 0.44 -6.06 -15.73
N PHE A 24 1.00 -6.55 -14.62
CA PHE A 24 2.20 -6.00 -14.01
C PHE A 24 2.83 -7.02 -13.05
N GLY A 25 4.15 -7.02 -12.91
CA GLY A 25 4.87 -7.91 -11.97
C GLY A 25 5.89 -7.17 -11.10
N ILE A 26 6.12 -7.66 -9.89
CA ILE A 26 7.06 -7.09 -8.93
C ILE A 26 8.20 -8.09 -8.75
N ASP A 27 9.41 -7.64 -9.08
CA ASP A 27 10.63 -8.42 -8.93
C ASP A 27 11.23 -8.29 -7.53
N GLN A 28 11.96 -9.32 -7.13
CA GLN A 28 12.70 -9.37 -5.89
C GLN A 28 13.63 -8.16 -5.74
N GLY A 29 13.52 -7.47 -4.59
CA GLY A 29 14.30 -6.28 -4.26
C GLY A 29 13.75 -4.97 -4.82
N GLN A 30 12.64 -5.00 -5.59
CA GLN A 30 11.95 -3.79 -6.00
C GLN A 30 11.24 -3.15 -4.82
N LYS A 31 11.33 -1.82 -4.73
CA LYS A 31 10.59 -1.00 -3.78
C LYS A 31 9.65 -0.13 -4.59
N THR A 32 8.44 -0.65 -4.76
CA THR A 32 7.46 -0.17 -5.73
C THR A 32 6.40 0.67 -5.04
N ALA A 33 6.18 1.88 -5.52
CA ALA A 33 5.05 2.71 -5.11
C ALA A 33 3.84 2.45 -6.03
N LEU A 34 2.65 2.29 -5.47
CA LEU A 34 1.41 2.31 -6.25
C LEU A 34 0.73 3.67 -6.07
N ILE A 35 0.68 4.43 -7.17
CA ILE A 35 0.00 5.71 -7.27
C ILE A 35 -1.32 5.51 -7.99
N ALA A 36 -2.41 5.89 -7.35
CA ALA A 36 -3.70 5.98 -8.03
C ALA A 36 -4.55 7.06 -7.40
N ARG A 37 -5.58 7.48 -8.14
CA ARG A 37 -6.55 8.45 -7.66
C ARG A 37 -7.43 7.82 -6.57
N ASN A 38 -8.09 8.66 -5.78
CA ASN A 38 -9.03 8.15 -4.78
C ASN A 38 -10.23 7.53 -5.50
N GLY A 39 -10.68 6.36 -5.04
CA GLY A 39 -11.80 5.64 -5.64
C GLY A 39 -11.49 4.92 -6.96
N THR A 40 -10.22 4.72 -7.32
CA THR A 40 -9.78 3.84 -8.43
C THR A 40 -9.43 2.42 -7.99
N GLY A 41 -9.66 2.08 -6.71
CA GLY A 41 -9.47 0.72 -6.21
C GLY A 41 -8.06 0.39 -5.71
N LYS A 42 -7.32 1.34 -5.12
CA LYS A 42 -5.98 1.09 -4.53
C LYS A 42 -6.01 -0.05 -3.51
N THR A 43 -6.82 0.11 -2.46
CA THR A 43 -6.97 -0.89 -1.41
C THR A 43 -7.49 -2.21 -1.96
N THR A 44 -8.45 -2.17 -2.89
CA THR A 44 -8.94 -3.38 -3.57
C THR A 44 -7.82 -4.09 -4.33
N LEU A 45 -7.01 -3.36 -5.11
CA LEU A 45 -5.87 -3.94 -5.80
C LEU A 45 -4.87 -4.55 -4.81
N LEU A 46 -4.57 -3.86 -3.70
CA LEU A 46 -3.71 -4.42 -2.66
C LEU A 46 -4.28 -5.71 -2.05
N ASN A 47 -5.59 -5.77 -1.78
CA ASN A 47 -6.26 -6.97 -1.27
C ASN A 47 -6.16 -8.14 -2.26
N LEU A 48 -6.36 -7.88 -3.56
CA LEU A 48 -6.20 -8.89 -4.61
C LEU A 48 -4.76 -9.42 -4.67
N LEU A 49 -3.77 -8.53 -4.63
CA LEU A 49 -2.35 -8.91 -4.63
C LEU A 49 -1.97 -9.65 -3.34
N ALA A 50 -2.51 -9.24 -2.20
CA ALA A 50 -2.34 -9.91 -0.92
C ALA A 50 -3.02 -11.29 -0.90
N GLY A 51 -3.98 -11.55 -1.80
CA GLY A 51 -4.76 -12.79 -1.86
C GLY A 51 -5.86 -12.87 -0.80
N ILE A 52 -6.27 -11.72 -0.28
CA ILE A 52 -7.40 -11.58 0.66
C ILE A 52 -8.72 -11.74 -0.11
N GLU A 53 -8.76 -11.19 -1.32
CA GLU A 53 -9.90 -11.25 -2.23
C GLU A 53 -9.44 -11.87 -3.56
N PRO A 54 -10.25 -12.75 -4.19
CA PRO A 54 -9.96 -13.25 -5.53
C PRO A 54 -10.33 -12.20 -6.59
N PRO A 55 -9.60 -12.14 -7.73
CA PRO A 55 -9.98 -11.26 -8.84
C PRO A 55 -11.21 -11.80 -9.59
N ASP A 56 -11.98 -10.92 -10.23
CA ASP A 56 -13.14 -11.33 -11.05
C ASP A 56 -12.67 -12.01 -12.35
N GLU A 57 -11.65 -11.44 -12.97
CA GLU A 57 -10.94 -12.00 -14.13
C GLU A 57 -9.43 -11.84 -13.96
N GLY A 58 -8.68 -12.72 -14.62
CA GLY A 58 -7.22 -12.73 -14.57
C GLY A 58 -6.67 -13.59 -13.42
N LEU A 59 -5.37 -13.47 -13.18
CA LEU A 59 -4.66 -14.28 -12.19
C LEU A 59 -3.61 -13.47 -11.44
N VAL A 60 -3.51 -13.70 -10.13
CA VAL A 60 -2.36 -13.27 -9.32
C VAL A 60 -1.50 -14.50 -9.02
N SER A 61 -0.35 -14.58 -9.67
CA SER A 61 0.64 -15.63 -9.47
C SER A 61 1.72 -15.14 -8.51
N LYS A 62 2.04 -15.94 -7.49
CA LYS A 62 3.13 -15.67 -6.52
C LYS A 62 4.18 -16.75 -6.63
N ARG A 63 5.43 -16.42 -6.31
CA ARG A 63 6.49 -17.43 -6.17
C ARG A 63 6.12 -18.42 -5.07
N ASN A 64 6.30 -19.72 -5.32
CA ASN A 64 6.05 -20.76 -4.33
C ASN A 64 6.88 -20.51 -3.05
N GLY A 65 6.23 -20.64 -1.89
CA GLY A 65 6.85 -20.43 -0.59
C GLY A 65 7.16 -18.97 -0.25
N LEU A 66 6.70 -17.99 -1.05
CA LEU A 66 6.89 -16.57 -0.76
C LEU A 66 6.23 -16.19 0.57
N ARG A 67 7.03 -15.74 1.53
CA ARG A 67 6.51 -15.12 2.75
C ARG A 67 6.16 -13.66 2.47
N MET A 68 4.89 -13.32 2.65
CA MET A 68 4.37 -11.99 2.40
C MET A 68 3.62 -11.48 3.63
N ALA A 69 3.77 -10.21 3.94
CA ALA A 69 3.01 -9.54 4.99
C ALA A 69 2.31 -8.30 4.42
N TYR A 70 1.10 -8.03 4.92
CA TYR A 70 0.26 -6.93 4.45
C TYR A 70 -0.22 -6.08 5.61
N LEU A 71 0.04 -4.77 5.54
CA LEU A 71 -0.56 -3.77 6.39
C LEU A 71 -1.71 -3.08 5.64
N PRO A 72 -2.98 -3.43 5.92
CA PRO A 72 -4.12 -2.72 5.36
C PRO A 72 -4.27 -1.32 5.96
N GLN A 73 -5.04 -0.46 5.28
CA GLN A 73 -5.30 0.90 5.75
C GLN A 73 -5.94 0.91 7.14
N ASN A 74 -6.88 -0.01 7.38
CA ASN A 74 -7.54 -0.24 8.65
C ASN A 74 -7.25 -1.68 9.12
N PRO A 75 -6.25 -1.88 9.98
CA PRO A 75 -5.87 -3.21 10.43
C PRO A 75 -6.95 -3.84 11.31
N PRO A 76 -7.42 -5.05 10.96
CA PRO A 76 -8.27 -5.81 11.86
C PRO A 76 -7.40 -6.32 13.02
N ILE A 77 -7.66 -5.80 14.22
CA ILE A 77 -7.10 -6.36 15.45
C ILE A 77 -8.25 -7.10 16.15
N PRO A 78 -8.11 -8.42 16.42
CA PRO A 78 -9.12 -9.18 17.15
C PRO A 78 -9.48 -8.51 18.49
N ALA A 79 -10.75 -8.61 18.89
CA ALA A 79 -11.19 -8.10 20.18
C ALA A 79 -10.69 -9.00 21.32
N GLY A 80 -10.49 -8.41 22.51
CA GLY A 80 -10.13 -9.14 23.72
C GLY A 80 -8.69 -9.64 23.82
N ILE A 81 -7.81 -9.31 22.87
CA ILE A 81 -6.37 -9.63 22.96
C ILE A 81 -5.56 -8.42 23.42
N THR A 82 -4.39 -8.68 23.99
CA THR A 82 -3.42 -7.64 24.36
C THR A 82 -2.56 -7.20 23.17
N VAL A 83 -1.87 -6.07 23.32
CA VAL A 83 -0.87 -5.61 22.34
C VAL A 83 0.25 -6.65 22.17
N ALA A 84 0.72 -7.24 23.26
CA ALA A 84 1.73 -8.31 23.22
C ALA A 84 1.24 -9.51 22.39
N GLU A 85 0.04 -10.00 22.70
CA GLU A 85 -0.55 -11.15 22.00
C GLU A 85 -0.66 -10.90 20.49
N TYR A 86 -1.01 -9.67 20.09
CA TYR A 86 -1.11 -9.30 18.68
C TYR A 86 0.27 -9.17 18.00
N LEU A 87 1.24 -8.50 18.62
CA LEU A 87 2.60 -8.35 18.08
C LEU A 87 3.28 -9.71 17.89
N PHE A 88 3.05 -10.60 18.84
CA PHE A 88 3.55 -11.95 18.88
C PHE A 88 2.48 -12.95 18.42
N ALA A 89 1.54 -12.57 17.54
CA ALA A 89 0.51 -13.49 17.03
C ALA A 89 1.00 -14.38 15.89
N GLY A 90 1.98 -13.90 15.11
CA GLY A 90 2.39 -14.51 13.85
C GLY A 90 3.07 -15.88 14.00
N ASP A 91 3.10 -16.62 12.89
CA ASP A 91 3.66 -17.99 12.77
C ASP A 91 5.19 -18.06 12.83
N HIS A 92 5.86 -17.03 13.35
CA HIS A 92 7.31 -17.02 13.45
C HIS A 92 7.77 -18.03 14.53
N PRO A 93 8.74 -18.91 14.26
CA PRO A 93 9.18 -19.93 15.22
C PRO A 93 9.62 -19.37 16.58
N ALA A 94 10.25 -18.18 16.58
CA ALA A 94 10.65 -17.49 17.80
C ALA A 94 9.46 -17.18 18.73
N THR A 95 8.32 -16.81 18.16
CA THR A 95 7.09 -16.51 18.90
C THR A 95 6.63 -17.72 19.73
N ALA A 96 6.64 -18.91 19.12
CA ALA A 96 6.25 -20.14 19.81
C ALA A 96 7.25 -20.51 20.93
N ALA A 97 8.55 -20.30 20.69
CA ALA A 97 9.59 -20.47 21.69
C ALA A 97 9.39 -19.52 22.89
N MET A 98 9.12 -18.24 22.64
CA MET A 98 8.86 -17.22 23.66
C MET A 98 7.66 -17.59 24.53
N ARG A 99 6.52 -17.94 23.92
CA ARG A 99 5.32 -18.36 24.66
C ARG A 99 5.60 -19.58 25.54
N ARG A 100 6.33 -20.57 25.02
CA ARG A 100 6.70 -21.76 25.79
C ARG A 100 7.61 -21.41 26.96
N TYR A 101 8.61 -20.56 26.73
CA TYR A 101 9.52 -20.09 27.77
C TYR A 101 8.77 -19.36 28.90
N GLU A 102 7.86 -18.44 28.56
CA GLU A 102 7.08 -17.69 29.55
C GLU A 102 6.20 -18.60 30.41
N VAL A 103 5.52 -19.58 29.81
CA VAL A 103 4.72 -20.57 30.53
C VAL A 103 5.60 -21.42 31.46
N CYS A 104 6.74 -21.91 30.97
CA CYS A 104 7.65 -22.72 31.78
C CYS A 104 8.27 -21.91 32.94
N LEU A 105 8.59 -20.63 32.71
CA LEU A 105 9.11 -19.74 33.74
C LEU A 105 8.08 -19.51 34.86
N GLU A 106 6.81 -19.27 34.49
CA GLU A 106 5.74 -19.10 35.46
C GLU A 106 5.44 -20.38 36.25
N LEU A 107 5.52 -21.55 35.61
CA LEU A 107 5.40 -22.84 36.31
C LEU A 107 6.55 -23.05 37.29
N TYR A 108 7.79 -22.79 36.86
CA TYR A 108 8.97 -22.90 37.72
C TYR A 108 8.92 -21.92 38.90
N ARG A 109 8.41 -20.70 38.71
CA ARG A 109 8.19 -19.72 39.79
C ARG A 109 7.18 -20.21 40.85
N LYS A 110 6.20 -21.02 40.45
CA LYS A 110 5.17 -21.57 41.34
C LYS A 110 5.61 -22.87 42.01
N ASP A 111 6.36 -23.70 41.29
CA ASP A 111 6.83 -25.02 41.72
C ASP A 111 8.26 -25.24 41.24
N HIS A 112 9.22 -25.30 42.18
CA HIS A 112 10.64 -25.50 41.90
C HIS A 112 11.03 -26.99 41.87
N SER A 113 10.21 -27.81 41.22
CA SER A 113 10.44 -29.24 41.06
C SER A 113 11.47 -29.53 39.95
N THR A 114 12.02 -30.74 39.94
CA THR A 114 12.96 -31.17 38.90
C THR A 114 12.29 -31.21 37.51
N GLU A 115 10.98 -31.47 37.47
CA GLU A 115 10.18 -31.46 36.25
C GLU A 115 10.04 -30.04 35.66
N THR A 116 9.75 -29.03 36.49
CA THR A 116 9.62 -27.64 36.00
C THR A 116 10.98 -27.05 35.64
N GLU A 117 12.05 -27.41 36.36
CA GLU A 117 13.42 -27.04 36.02
C GLU A 117 13.82 -27.58 34.64
N LYS A 118 13.57 -28.87 34.38
CA LYS A 118 13.83 -29.49 33.08
C LYS A 118 12.98 -28.88 31.97
N ALA A 119 11.70 -28.59 32.23
CA ALA A 119 10.83 -27.94 31.25
C ALA A 119 11.32 -26.53 30.90
N LEU A 120 11.83 -25.78 31.87
CA LEU A 120 12.43 -24.46 31.65
C LEU A 120 13.74 -24.57 30.86
N GLU A 121 14.61 -25.55 31.15
CA GLU A 121 15.85 -25.80 30.41
C GLU A 121 15.57 -26.13 28.93
N GLU A 122 14.58 -26.99 28.67
CA GLU A 122 14.12 -27.30 27.31
C GLU A 122 13.58 -26.06 26.60
N ALA A 123 12.83 -25.21 27.30
CA ALA A 123 12.29 -23.98 26.73
C ALA A 123 13.39 -22.94 26.42
N THR A 124 14.39 -22.79 27.31
CA THR A 124 15.58 -21.95 27.07
C THR A 124 16.35 -22.45 25.84
N THR A 125 16.52 -23.75 25.69
CA THR A 125 17.17 -24.33 24.51
C THR A 125 16.41 -23.99 23.23
N LEU A 126 15.07 -24.02 23.26
CA LEU A 126 14.25 -23.61 22.12
C LEU A 126 14.37 -22.12 21.81
N MET A 127 14.51 -21.26 22.84
CA MET A 127 14.77 -19.84 22.65
C MET A 127 16.08 -19.62 21.89
N ASP A 128 17.15 -20.33 22.27
CA ASP A 128 18.45 -20.22 21.63
C ASP A 128 18.43 -20.74 20.18
N VAL A 129 17.82 -21.90 19.95
CA VAL A 129 17.69 -22.51 18.62
C VAL A 129 16.96 -21.60 17.63
N HIS A 130 15.93 -20.90 18.10
CA HIS A 130 15.13 -20.00 17.27
C HIS A 130 15.55 -18.54 17.35
N GLN A 131 16.69 -18.23 17.99
CA GLN A 131 17.19 -16.86 18.21
C GLN A 131 16.09 -15.94 18.78
N ALA A 132 15.27 -16.49 19.66
CA ALA A 132 14.09 -15.81 20.16
C ALA A 132 14.43 -14.62 21.06
N TRP A 133 15.60 -14.62 21.69
CA TRP A 133 16.14 -13.47 22.42
C TRP A 133 16.41 -12.27 21.51
N ASP A 134 17.04 -12.49 20.36
CA ASP A 134 17.31 -11.43 19.37
C ASP A 134 16.00 -10.92 18.76
N PHE A 135 15.06 -11.84 18.52
CA PHE A 135 13.71 -11.50 18.05
C PHE A 135 12.95 -10.64 19.05
N GLU A 136 12.95 -11.01 20.34
CA GLU A 136 12.32 -10.23 21.40
C GLU A 136 12.95 -8.84 21.55
N SER A 137 14.29 -8.76 21.55
CA SER A 137 15.01 -7.48 21.65
C SER A 137 14.64 -6.54 20.50
N ARG A 138 14.57 -7.05 19.28
CA ARG A 138 14.15 -6.29 18.11
C ARG A 138 12.67 -5.91 18.14
N ALA A 139 11.80 -6.78 18.66
CA ALA A 139 10.38 -6.46 18.87
C ALA A 139 10.22 -5.27 19.82
N ARG A 140 10.98 -5.24 20.92
CA ARG A 140 11.01 -4.09 21.83
C ARG A 140 11.58 -2.84 21.14
N GLU A 141 12.66 -2.95 20.37
CA GLU A 141 13.22 -1.80 19.65
C GLU A 141 12.19 -1.19 18.67
N ILE A 142 11.53 -2.02 17.86
CA ILE A 142 10.49 -1.58 16.92
C ILE A 142 9.32 -0.94 17.66
N ALA A 143 8.86 -1.56 18.75
CA ALA A 143 7.77 -1.06 19.57
C ALA A 143 8.12 0.30 20.19
N ASP A 144 9.31 0.45 20.77
CA ASP A 144 9.81 1.69 21.36
C ASP A 144 9.90 2.81 20.31
N ARG A 145 10.44 2.50 19.12
CA ARG A 145 10.54 3.47 18.01
C ARG A 145 9.18 3.95 17.53
N LEU A 146 8.16 3.10 17.62
CA LEU A 146 6.77 3.43 17.27
C LEU A 146 5.96 3.98 18.46
N GLY A 147 6.57 4.14 19.64
CA GLY A 147 5.90 4.65 20.83
C GLY A 147 4.86 3.70 21.42
N ILE A 148 5.04 2.39 21.23
CA ILE A 148 4.20 1.33 21.80
C ILE A 148 4.80 0.91 23.14
N THR A 149 4.27 1.46 24.23
CA THR A 149 4.82 1.24 25.58
C THR A 149 4.02 0.26 26.44
N GLN A 150 2.73 0.09 26.15
CA GLN A 150 1.81 -0.72 26.96
C GLN A 150 1.48 -2.05 26.26
N PHE A 151 2.31 -3.06 26.50
CA PHE A 151 2.15 -4.40 25.91
C PHE A 151 0.96 -5.17 26.49
N ASP A 152 0.66 -4.98 27.77
CA ASP A 152 -0.45 -5.67 28.47
C ASP A 152 -1.81 -5.00 28.25
N GLN A 153 -1.85 -3.82 27.61
CA GLN A 153 -3.08 -3.13 27.32
C GLN A 153 -3.93 -3.94 26.33
N LEU A 154 -5.22 -4.05 26.60
CA LEU A 154 -6.17 -4.60 25.63
C LEU A 154 -6.19 -3.75 24.37
N ALA A 155 -6.08 -4.40 23.22
CA ALA A 155 -6.11 -3.76 21.91
C ALA A 155 -7.40 -2.98 21.66
N ASP A 156 -8.49 -3.34 22.36
CA ASP A 156 -9.78 -2.65 22.32
C ASP A 156 -9.70 -1.18 22.72
N ASN A 157 -8.80 -0.85 23.63
CA ASN A 157 -8.62 0.50 24.17
C ASN A 157 -7.70 1.38 23.32
N LEU A 158 -7.14 0.86 22.22
CA LEU A 158 -6.26 1.61 21.34
C LEU A 158 -7.05 2.54 20.42
N SER A 159 -6.57 3.79 20.29
CA SER A 159 -7.01 4.69 19.23
C SER A 159 -6.67 4.13 17.84
N GLY A 160 -7.37 4.58 16.79
CA GLY A 160 -7.10 4.13 15.41
C GLY A 160 -5.63 4.31 14.98
N GLY A 161 -4.99 5.40 15.39
CA GLY A 161 -3.56 5.62 15.16
C GLY A 161 -2.67 4.62 15.89
N GLN A 162 -2.93 4.36 17.18
CA GLN A 162 -2.19 3.35 17.95
C GLN A 162 -2.37 1.94 17.37
N ARG A 163 -3.60 1.58 16.98
CA ARG A 163 -3.88 0.30 16.29
C ARG A 163 -3.05 0.17 15.02
N LYS A 164 -2.93 1.25 14.23
CA LYS A 164 -2.10 1.25 13.03
C LYS A 164 -0.62 1.06 13.33
N LYS A 165 -0.10 1.71 14.37
CA LYS A 165 1.30 1.53 14.81
C LYS A 165 1.58 0.10 15.27
N VAL A 166 0.68 -0.50 16.06
CA VAL A 166 0.78 -1.89 16.52
C VAL A 166 0.73 -2.87 15.33
N ALA A 167 -0.16 -2.64 14.38
CA ALA A 167 -0.22 -3.40 13.13
C ALA A 167 1.04 -3.27 12.28
N LEU A 168 1.58 -2.06 12.15
CA LEU A 168 2.85 -1.83 11.46
C LEU A 168 3.99 -2.60 12.15
N ALA A 169 4.10 -2.53 13.47
CA ALA A 169 5.11 -3.27 14.23
C ALA A 169 5.01 -4.79 14.00
N ALA A 170 3.80 -5.36 14.08
CA ALA A 170 3.57 -6.78 13.82
C ALA A 170 3.98 -7.19 12.40
N VAL A 171 3.67 -6.35 11.40
CA VAL A 171 4.01 -6.58 9.99
C VAL A 171 5.52 -6.50 9.75
N LEU A 172 6.24 -5.59 10.42
CA LEU A 172 7.71 -5.52 10.35
C LEU A 172 8.38 -6.72 11.04
N LEU A 173 7.78 -7.23 12.12
CA LEU A 173 8.28 -8.41 12.84
C LEU A 173 8.06 -9.74 12.12
N ALA A 174 7.16 -9.78 11.14
CA ALA A 174 6.87 -11.00 10.38
C ALA A 174 8.04 -11.48 9.48
N GLU A 175 9.10 -10.68 9.31
CA GLU A 175 10.25 -10.99 8.44
C GLU A 175 9.87 -11.52 7.04
N ALA A 176 8.86 -10.89 6.45
CA ALA A 176 8.38 -11.23 5.12
C ALA A 176 9.40 -10.84 4.03
N GLU A 177 9.48 -11.63 2.97
CA GLU A 177 10.31 -11.32 1.79
C GLU A 177 9.66 -10.25 0.90
N PHE A 178 8.33 -10.15 0.96
CA PHE A 178 7.54 -9.16 0.27
C PHE A 178 6.55 -8.48 1.23
N LEU A 179 6.70 -7.16 1.36
CA LEU A 179 5.88 -6.32 2.21
C LEU A 179 4.90 -5.51 1.37
N ILE A 180 3.62 -5.51 1.74
CA ILE A 180 2.61 -4.64 1.16
C ILE A 180 2.12 -3.68 2.24
N LEU A 181 2.21 -2.36 2.02
CA LEU A 181 1.87 -1.34 3.00
C LEU A 181 0.85 -0.33 2.43
N ASP A 182 -0.31 -0.20 3.08
CA ASP A 182 -1.34 0.79 2.71
C ASP A 182 -1.36 1.99 3.68
N GLU A 183 -0.88 3.12 3.18
CA GLU A 183 -0.71 4.40 3.88
C GLU A 183 0.09 4.27 5.19
N PRO A 184 1.29 3.66 5.21
CA PRO A 184 2.01 3.33 6.44
C PRO A 184 2.46 4.54 7.25
N THR A 185 2.62 5.70 6.61
CA THR A 185 3.07 6.94 7.26
C THR A 185 1.93 7.68 7.98
N ASN A 186 0.67 7.32 7.73
CA ASN A 186 -0.45 7.96 8.41
C ASN A 186 -0.42 7.67 9.91
N HIS A 187 -0.63 8.72 10.71
CA HIS A 187 -0.60 8.69 12.18
C HIS A 187 0.79 8.45 12.80
N LEU A 188 1.86 8.51 11.99
CA LEU A 188 3.23 8.60 12.48
C LEU A 188 3.63 10.07 12.62
N ASP A 189 4.48 10.38 13.60
CA ASP A 189 5.16 11.67 13.65
C ASP A 189 6.38 11.67 12.70
N ILE A 190 7.07 12.80 12.65
CA ILE A 190 8.21 12.99 11.76
C ILE A 190 9.37 12.05 12.11
N GLU A 191 9.66 11.85 13.40
CA GLU A 191 10.77 11.00 13.85
C GLU A 191 10.49 9.53 13.53
N MET A 192 9.28 9.06 13.81
CA MET A 192 8.80 7.72 13.47
C MET A 192 8.83 7.47 11.96
N THR A 193 8.44 8.46 11.17
CA THR A 193 8.44 8.37 9.69
C THR A 193 9.86 8.25 9.16
N GLN A 194 10.78 9.08 9.62
CA GLN A 194 12.21 9.03 9.23
C GLN A 194 12.87 7.71 9.65
N TRP A 195 12.52 7.19 10.83
CA TRP A 195 12.97 5.88 11.26
C TRP A 195 12.45 4.78 10.32
N LEU A 196 11.16 4.80 9.97
CA LEU A 196 10.56 3.83 9.06
C LEU A 196 11.18 3.89 7.66
N GLU A 197 11.44 5.09 7.13
CA GLU A 197 12.17 5.29 5.88
C GLU A 197 13.57 4.66 5.93
N SER A 198 14.30 4.90 7.02
CA SER A 198 15.64 4.36 7.23
C SER A 198 15.62 2.83 7.37
N TYR A 199 14.62 2.29 8.06
CA TYR A 199 14.42 0.85 8.22
C TYR A 199 14.14 0.19 6.86
N LEU A 200 13.10 0.66 6.16
CA LEU A 200 12.68 0.08 4.89
C LEU A 200 13.69 0.29 3.76
N SER A 201 14.50 1.35 3.78
CA SER A 201 15.53 1.60 2.77
C SER A 201 16.75 0.66 2.91
N ARG A 202 17.16 0.34 4.15
CA ARG A 202 18.32 -0.52 4.43
C ARG A 202 18.07 -1.99 4.16
N GLU A 203 16.85 -2.46 4.45
CA GLU A 203 16.51 -3.87 4.32
C GLU A 203 16.44 -4.31 2.85
N LYS A 204 16.94 -5.52 2.59
CA LYS A 204 16.92 -6.18 1.26
C LYS A 204 15.58 -6.86 1.01
N MET A 205 14.48 -6.19 1.33
CA MET A 205 13.13 -6.69 1.12
C MET A 205 12.52 -6.12 -0.17
N THR A 206 11.51 -6.81 -0.66
CA THR A 206 10.64 -6.30 -1.73
C THR A 206 9.49 -5.55 -1.07
N LEU A 207 9.13 -4.38 -1.59
CA LEU A 207 8.10 -3.52 -1.01
C LEU A 207 7.11 -3.10 -2.09
N LEU A 208 5.82 -3.14 -1.76
CA LEU A 208 4.75 -2.45 -2.47
C LEU A 208 4.07 -1.51 -1.49
N VAL A 209 4.15 -0.20 -1.74
CA VAL A 209 3.57 0.80 -0.83
C VAL A 209 2.58 1.70 -1.56
N VAL A 210 1.48 1.99 -0.89
CA VAL A 210 0.56 3.08 -1.25
C VAL A 210 0.72 4.15 -0.19
N THR A 211 1.10 5.37 -0.59
CA THR A 211 1.10 6.52 0.32
C THR A 211 0.96 7.82 -0.46
N HIS A 212 0.44 8.84 0.21
CA HIS A 212 0.45 10.21 -0.26
C HIS A 212 1.73 10.99 0.13
N ASP A 213 2.61 10.41 0.96
CA ASP A 213 3.85 11.05 1.39
C ASP A 213 4.93 10.97 0.30
N ARG A 214 5.24 12.12 -0.31
CA ARG A 214 6.20 12.21 -1.42
C ARG A 214 7.64 12.02 -0.98
N TYR A 215 7.98 12.44 0.23
CA TYR A 215 9.35 12.32 0.75
C TYR A 215 9.65 10.85 1.04
N PHE A 216 8.71 10.15 1.66
CA PHE A 216 8.80 8.72 1.89
C PHE A 216 8.98 7.94 0.59
N LEU A 217 8.18 8.26 -0.44
CA LEU A 217 8.29 7.59 -1.74
C LEU A 217 9.64 7.83 -2.41
N ASP A 218 10.17 9.05 -2.36
CA ASP A 218 11.46 9.38 -2.96
C ASP A 218 12.64 8.75 -2.20
N ALA A 219 12.52 8.62 -0.87
CA ALA A 219 13.55 8.04 -0.01
C ALA A 219 13.61 6.50 -0.09
N VAL A 220 12.45 5.83 -0.21
CA VAL A 220 12.34 4.37 -0.09
C VAL A 220 12.16 3.68 -1.45
N CYS A 221 11.37 4.26 -2.36
CA CYS A 221 10.96 3.58 -3.59
C CYS A 221 11.92 3.85 -4.75
N ASN A 222 12.07 2.84 -5.61
CA ASN A 222 12.90 2.90 -6.82
C ASN A 222 12.11 2.57 -8.10
N ASP A 223 10.84 2.20 -7.96
CA ASP A 223 9.89 1.97 -9.03
C ASP A 223 8.52 2.55 -8.65
N LEU A 224 7.79 3.08 -9.62
CA LEU A 224 6.42 3.58 -9.43
C LEU A 224 5.50 2.98 -10.48
N ILE A 225 4.35 2.53 -10.00
CA ILE A 225 3.22 2.04 -10.77
C ILE A 225 2.10 3.07 -10.61
N GLU A 226 1.67 3.69 -11.70
CA GLU A 226 0.50 4.56 -11.73
C GLU A 226 -0.70 3.82 -12.33
N LEU A 227 -1.79 3.73 -11.57
CA LEU A 227 -3.09 3.30 -12.07
C LEU A 227 -3.93 4.54 -12.41
N ASP A 228 -4.06 4.82 -13.71
CA ASP A 228 -4.83 5.96 -14.22
C ASP A 228 -5.72 5.54 -15.40
N GLY A 229 -6.99 5.91 -15.34
CA GLY A 229 -8.00 5.56 -16.37
C GLY A 229 -8.09 4.06 -16.65
N GLY A 230 -7.93 3.21 -15.63
CA GLY A 230 -7.97 1.74 -15.74
C GLY A 230 -6.73 1.12 -16.40
N LYS A 231 -5.65 1.89 -16.61
CA LYS A 231 -4.38 1.41 -17.17
C LYS A 231 -3.25 1.56 -16.18
N ILE A 232 -2.26 0.68 -16.29
CA ILE A 232 -1.02 0.73 -15.52
C ILE A 232 0.08 1.40 -16.34
N TYR A 233 0.77 2.35 -15.72
CA TYR A 233 1.98 2.98 -16.24
C TYR A 233 3.12 2.77 -15.26
N ARG A 234 4.32 2.50 -15.78
CA ARG A 234 5.50 2.20 -14.96
C ARG A 234 6.57 3.24 -15.16
N TYR A 235 7.18 3.64 -14.06
CA TYR A 235 8.24 4.64 -14.03
C TYR A 235 9.36 4.12 -13.14
N LYS A 236 10.58 4.10 -13.69
CA LYS A 236 11.78 3.80 -12.90
C LYS A 236 12.29 5.08 -12.26
N GLY A 237 12.71 5.01 -11.00
CA GLY A 237 13.21 6.14 -10.24
C GLY A 237 12.33 6.50 -9.04
N GLY A 238 12.60 7.65 -8.43
CA GLY A 238 11.81 8.18 -7.31
C GLY A 238 10.58 8.97 -7.76
N TYR A 239 9.88 9.56 -6.79
CA TYR A 239 8.65 10.32 -7.03
C TYR A 239 8.88 11.57 -7.91
N SER A 240 10.05 12.21 -7.78
CA SER A 240 10.39 13.40 -8.56
C SER A 240 10.50 13.11 -10.06
N GLU A 241 11.13 11.98 -10.42
CA GLU A 241 11.25 11.52 -11.82
C GLU A 241 9.89 11.13 -12.40
N PHE A 242 9.05 10.47 -11.59
CA PHE A 242 7.66 10.18 -11.96
C PHE A 242 6.88 11.44 -12.31
N LEU A 243 6.99 12.50 -11.51
CA LEU A 243 6.22 13.73 -11.73
C LEU A 243 6.56 14.37 -13.08
N SER A 244 7.85 14.46 -13.39
CA SER A 244 8.35 14.99 -14.66
C SER A 244 7.83 14.19 -15.86
N ARG A 245 8.03 12.86 -15.83
CA ARG A 245 7.59 11.97 -16.92
C ARG A 245 6.07 11.95 -17.09
N ARG A 246 5.34 12.07 -15.99
CA ARG A 246 3.88 12.16 -16.03
C ARG A 246 3.43 13.45 -16.70
N GLU A 247 4.08 14.58 -16.39
CA GLU A 247 3.78 15.86 -17.01
C GLU A 247 4.05 15.84 -18.52
N GLU A 248 5.19 15.29 -18.94
CA GLU A 248 5.49 15.08 -20.36
C GLU A 248 4.43 14.23 -21.07
N ARG A 249 4.01 13.11 -20.44
CA ARG A 249 2.93 12.26 -20.96
C ARG A 249 1.62 13.03 -21.08
N MET A 250 1.22 13.76 -20.03
CA MET A 250 -0.02 14.52 -20.03
C MET A 250 -0.01 15.64 -21.07
N ALA A 251 1.13 16.31 -21.27
CA ALA A 251 1.29 17.34 -22.29
C ALA A 251 1.20 16.72 -23.70
N ALA A 252 1.84 15.57 -23.94
CA ALA A 252 1.74 14.84 -25.19
C ALA A 252 0.30 14.37 -25.48
N ASP A 253 -0.40 13.84 -24.48
CA ASP A 253 -1.79 13.42 -24.58
C ASP A 253 -2.72 14.61 -24.88
N ALA A 254 -2.50 15.75 -24.22
CA ALA A 254 -3.27 16.97 -24.47
C ALA A 254 -3.06 17.50 -25.89
N ALA A 255 -1.80 17.58 -26.35
CA ALA A 255 -1.46 18.03 -27.69
C ALA A 255 -2.00 17.08 -28.78
N TRP A 256 -1.94 15.76 -28.54
CA TRP A 256 -2.54 14.77 -29.42
C TRP A 256 -4.05 14.95 -29.49
N ARG A 257 -4.72 15.14 -28.34
CA ARG A 257 -6.17 15.31 -28.25
C ARG A 257 -6.65 16.58 -28.94
N GLU A 258 -5.90 17.67 -28.82
CA GLU A 258 -6.20 18.92 -29.53
C GLU A 258 -6.15 18.72 -31.05
N LYS A 259 -5.08 18.10 -31.56
CA LYS A 259 -4.94 17.77 -33.00
C LYS A 259 -6.05 16.84 -33.48
N ALA A 260 -6.36 15.80 -32.70
CA ALA A 260 -7.41 14.85 -33.02
C ALA A 260 -8.80 15.50 -33.03
N MET A 261 -9.10 16.40 -32.08
CA MET A 261 -10.37 17.12 -32.02
C MET A 261 -10.53 18.10 -33.20
N ASN A 262 -9.46 18.79 -33.59
CA ASN A 262 -9.48 19.67 -34.75
C ASN A 262 -9.72 18.87 -36.05
N LEU A 263 -9.04 17.74 -36.22
CA LEU A 263 -9.28 16.83 -37.34
C LEU A 263 -10.72 16.29 -37.33
N TYR A 264 -11.21 15.87 -36.17
CA TYR A 264 -12.57 15.37 -36.01
C TYR A 264 -13.62 16.42 -36.42
N ARG A 265 -13.43 17.70 -36.06
CA ARG A 265 -14.32 18.78 -36.51
C ARG A 265 -14.35 18.92 -38.03
N THR A 266 -13.17 18.92 -38.67
CA THR A 266 -13.09 19.04 -40.13
C THR A 266 -13.70 17.83 -40.85
N GLU A 267 -13.50 16.62 -40.33
CA GLU A 267 -14.06 15.40 -40.91
C GLU A 267 -15.57 15.29 -40.65
N LEU A 268 -16.07 15.74 -39.50
CA LEU A 268 -17.51 15.80 -39.20
C LEU A 268 -18.25 16.72 -40.18
N GLU A 269 -17.65 17.86 -40.54
CA GLU A 269 -18.22 18.74 -41.58
C GLU A 269 -18.25 18.07 -42.96
N TRP A 270 -17.22 17.28 -43.30
CA TRP A 270 -17.19 16.51 -44.54
C TRP A 270 -18.26 15.41 -44.54
N MET A 271 -18.41 14.65 -43.45
CA MET A 271 -19.45 13.63 -43.28
C MET A 271 -20.87 14.22 -43.39
N ARG A 272 -21.12 15.40 -42.79
CA ARG A 272 -22.41 16.10 -42.88
C ARG A 272 -22.81 16.48 -44.30
N ARG A 273 -21.85 16.61 -45.22
CA ARG A 273 -22.13 16.90 -46.64
C ARG A 273 -22.60 15.68 -47.43
N MET A 274 -22.76 14.51 -46.78
CA MET A 274 -23.19 13.25 -47.39
C MET A 274 -22.41 12.91 -48.67
N PRO A 275 -21.08 12.75 -48.58
CA PRO A 275 -20.26 12.37 -49.72
C PRO A 275 -20.72 11.01 -50.28
N GLN A 276 -20.73 10.86 -51.60
CA GLN A 276 -21.06 9.59 -52.23
C GLN A 276 -19.87 8.62 -52.06
N ALA A 277 -19.98 7.66 -51.13
CA ALA A 277 -18.97 6.65 -50.78
C ALA A 277 -18.65 5.62 -51.89
N ARG A 278 -18.91 5.94 -53.16
CA ARG A 278 -18.77 5.01 -54.29
C ARG A 278 -17.31 4.76 -54.70
N ALA A 279 -16.39 5.65 -54.33
CA ALA A 279 -14.96 5.53 -54.61
C ALA A 279 -14.19 5.01 -53.39
N THR A 280 -13.19 4.15 -53.62
CA THR A 280 -12.35 3.52 -52.57
C THR A 280 -11.74 4.53 -51.59
N LYS A 281 -11.40 5.73 -52.07
CA LYS A 281 -10.85 6.83 -51.24
C LYS A 281 -11.88 7.47 -50.31
N ALA A 282 -13.14 7.55 -50.72
CA ALA A 282 -14.22 8.11 -49.89
C ALA A 282 -14.56 7.14 -48.75
N ARG A 283 -14.67 5.84 -49.06
CA ARG A 283 -14.90 4.78 -48.06
C ARG A 283 -13.79 4.71 -47.01
N SER A 284 -12.53 4.74 -47.44
CA SER A 284 -11.38 4.77 -46.53
C SER A 284 -11.36 6.00 -45.60
N ARG A 285 -11.94 7.13 -46.03
CA ARG A 285 -12.04 8.34 -45.22
C ARG A 285 -13.17 8.28 -44.19
N GLU A 286 -14.30 7.67 -44.56
CA GLU A 286 -15.39 7.35 -43.63
C GLU A 286 -14.92 6.39 -42.54
N ASP A 287 -14.23 5.31 -42.90
CA ASP A 287 -13.65 4.36 -41.94
C ASP A 287 -12.68 5.07 -40.97
N ALA A 288 -11.80 5.93 -41.49
CA ALA A 288 -10.88 6.72 -40.68
C ALA A 288 -11.59 7.72 -39.74
N PHE A 289 -12.75 8.25 -40.13
CA PHE A 289 -13.57 9.11 -39.27
C PHE A 289 -14.14 8.32 -38.09
N TYR A 290 -14.74 7.14 -38.33
CA TYR A 290 -15.28 6.31 -37.26
C TYR A 290 -14.18 5.80 -36.32
N ASP A 291 -13.02 5.42 -36.85
CA ASP A 291 -11.85 5.07 -36.03
C ASP A 291 -11.38 6.23 -35.15
N LEU A 292 -11.38 7.45 -35.68
CA LEU A 292 -11.01 8.66 -34.94
C LEU A 292 -12.04 8.99 -33.85
N GLU A 293 -13.33 8.86 -34.16
CA GLU A 293 -14.43 9.05 -33.21
C GLU A 293 -14.33 8.07 -32.04
N GLU A 294 -14.12 6.77 -32.33
CA GLU A 294 -13.95 5.74 -31.32
C GLU A 294 -12.74 6.01 -30.41
N LYS A 295 -11.61 6.42 -31.00
CA LYS A 295 -10.40 6.80 -30.23
C LYS A 295 -10.64 8.00 -29.32
N LEU A 296 -11.35 9.02 -29.79
CA LEU A 296 -11.69 10.21 -28.99
C LEU A 296 -12.68 9.88 -27.86
N GLN A 297 -13.70 9.06 -28.11
CA GLN A 297 -14.66 8.61 -27.09
C GLN A 297 -13.96 7.82 -25.97
N ARG A 298 -13.11 6.83 -26.31
CA ARG A 298 -12.33 6.06 -25.33
C ARG A 298 -11.40 6.90 -24.45
N GLN A 299 -11.00 8.08 -24.91
CA GLN A 299 -10.18 9.02 -24.14
C GLN A 299 -11.01 10.08 -23.40
N GLY A 300 -12.26 10.30 -23.80
CA GLY A 300 -13.23 11.18 -23.15
C GLY A 300 -13.58 10.74 -21.74
N ASP A 301 -13.86 9.45 -21.56
CA ASP A 301 -14.18 8.84 -20.27
C ASP A 301 -13.00 8.89 -19.27
N LYS A 302 -11.77 9.11 -19.75
CA LYS A 302 -10.58 9.24 -18.91
C LYS A 302 -10.46 10.58 -18.18
N HIS A 303 -11.12 11.63 -18.70
CA HIS A 303 -10.95 13.01 -18.24
C HIS A 303 -12.21 13.66 -17.64
N SER A 304 -13.36 12.97 -17.66
CA SER A 304 -14.59 13.43 -17.00
C SER A 304 -14.45 13.50 -15.48
N ASP A 305 -13.47 12.79 -14.92
CA ASP A 305 -13.17 12.78 -13.51
C ASP A 305 -12.03 13.79 -13.22
N ARG A 306 -12.34 15.09 -13.09
CA ARG A 306 -11.36 16.14 -12.71
C ARG A 306 -11.15 16.15 -11.18
N GLY A 307 -10.42 15.17 -10.66
CA GLY A 307 -10.19 15.00 -9.20
C GLY A 307 -8.74 15.14 -8.75
N PHE A 308 -7.85 15.69 -9.57
CA PHE A 308 -6.52 16.12 -9.13
C PHE A 308 -6.37 17.64 -9.26
N ALA A 309 -7.38 18.38 -8.78
CA ALA A 309 -7.13 19.74 -8.33
C ALA A 309 -6.45 19.62 -6.97
N VAL A 310 -5.11 19.57 -6.96
CA VAL A 310 -4.37 19.99 -5.78
C VAL A 310 -4.70 21.48 -5.64
N ASN A 311 -5.70 21.80 -4.82
CA ASN A 311 -5.96 23.16 -4.42
C ASN A 311 -4.72 23.63 -3.64
N MET A 312 -3.78 24.24 -4.37
CA MET A 312 -2.82 25.17 -3.80
C MET A 312 -3.57 26.43 -3.39
N GLN A 313 -4.40 26.34 -2.34
CA GLN A 313 -4.74 27.54 -1.60
C GLN A 313 -3.54 27.87 -0.73
N ARG A 314 -2.89 29.01 -1.03
CA ARG A 314 -2.04 29.72 -0.07
C ARG A 314 -2.87 29.94 1.19
N MET A 315 -2.70 29.09 2.19
CA MET A 315 -3.35 29.28 3.47
C MET A 315 -2.79 30.57 4.10
N GLY A 316 -3.68 31.47 4.49
CA GLY A 316 -3.34 32.69 5.20
C GLY A 316 -2.62 32.39 6.51
N ARG A 317 -1.90 33.39 7.04
CA ARG A 317 -0.89 33.24 8.10
C ARG A 317 -1.44 32.85 9.50
N LYS A 318 -2.76 32.71 9.67
CA LYS A 318 -3.44 32.21 10.88
C LYS A 318 -4.74 31.50 10.47
N ILE A 319 -4.88 30.22 10.81
CA ILE A 319 -6.07 29.40 10.47
C ILE A 319 -6.89 29.07 11.73
N LEU A 320 -6.24 28.94 12.90
CA LEU A 320 -6.89 28.71 14.19
C LEU A 320 -6.01 29.27 15.31
N GLU A 321 -6.60 29.95 16.28
CA GLU A 321 -5.94 30.46 17.49
C GLU A 321 -6.72 29.94 18.69
N MET A 322 -6.07 29.16 19.55
CA MET A 322 -6.67 28.54 20.73
C MET A 322 -5.88 29.01 21.95
N ASN A 323 -6.58 29.54 22.95
CA ASN A 323 -5.99 30.03 24.20
C ASN A 323 -6.53 29.20 25.37
N ASN A 324 -5.64 28.74 26.25
CA ASN A 324 -5.96 28.02 27.50
C ASN A 324 -6.87 26.80 27.31
N VAL A 325 -6.61 25.98 26.30
CA VAL A 325 -7.33 24.72 26.11
C VAL A 325 -6.60 23.64 26.90
N SER A 326 -7.31 22.97 27.81
CA SER A 326 -6.79 21.77 28.46
C SER A 326 -7.74 20.59 28.31
N LYS A 327 -7.18 19.39 28.20
CA LYS A 327 -7.93 18.13 28.10
C LYS A 327 -7.15 17.02 28.78
N ALA A 328 -7.81 16.24 29.65
CA ALA A 328 -7.25 15.03 30.23
C ALA A 328 -8.21 13.85 30.08
N PHE A 329 -7.64 12.64 30.03
CA PHE A 329 -8.35 11.38 30.21
C PHE A 329 -7.76 10.67 31.44
N GLY A 330 -8.48 10.73 32.56
CA GLY A 330 -7.94 10.29 33.86
C GLY A 330 -6.74 11.14 34.27
N ASP A 331 -5.65 10.49 34.64
CA ASP A 331 -4.39 11.14 35.05
C ASP A 331 -3.52 11.57 33.85
N LEU A 332 -3.94 11.25 32.61
CA LEU A 332 -3.19 11.61 31.40
C LEU A 332 -3.69 12.93 30.82
N THR A 333 -2.95 14.01 31.07
CA THR A 333 -3.17 15.33 30.43
C THR A 333 -2.70 15.29 28.98
N ILE A 334 -3.61 15.57 28.05
CA ILE A 334 -3.41 15.57 26.59
C ILE A 334 -3.14 16.98 26.05
N LEU A 335 -3.85 17.97 26.57
CA LEU A 335 -3.72 19.39 26.22
C LEU A 335 -3.68 20.24 27.49
#